data_AF-A0A1D9BE96-F1
#
_entry.id   AF-A0A1D9BE96-F1
#
_cell.length_a   1.000
_cell.length_b   1.000
_cell.length_c   1.000
_cell.angle_alpha   90.00
_cell.angle_beta   90.00
_cell.angle_gamma   90.00
#
_symmetry.space_group_name_H-M   'P 1'
#
loop_
_entity.id
_entity.type
_entity.pdbx_description
1 polymer ?
#
loop_
_entity_poly.entity_id
_entity_poly.type
_entity_poly.pdbx_seq_one_letter_code
_entity_poly.pdbx_strand_id
1 'polypeptide(L)'
;MSRNVAGRCVPVLAILLMLQGGSACAFEFADPDPWHGSDKVAHFSVSVALGAGGREVASDSAHPQLYGVILAVVPGVAKEVLDGIRQDNDFSYKDLLFDLVGAISGAYLGNTIMLRSSHDGQPVFGLQYGGQF
;
A
#
# COMPACT_ATOMS: atom_id res chain seq x y z
N MET A 1 -20.25 -11.36 21.72
CA MET A 1 -21.28 -10.32 21.49
C MET A 1 -21.66 -10.37 20.02
N SER A 2 -22.84 -10.90 19.71
CA SER A 2 -23.36 -10.99 18.33
C SER A 2 -23.75 -9.57 17.87
N ARG A 3 -23.04 -9.03 16.87
CA ARG A 3 -23.47 -7.79 16.22
C ARG A 3 -24.44 -8.20 15.12
N ASN A 4 -25.70 -7.81 15.26
CA ASN A 4 -26.74 -7.97 14.24
C ASN A 4 -26.27 -7.32 12.94
N VAL A 5 -25.99 -8.13 11.92
CA VAL A 5 -25.52 -7.70 10.58
C VAL A 5 -26.71 -7.37 9.66
N ALA A 6 -27.79 -6.86 10.23
CA ALA A 6 -28.97 -6.42 9.49
C ALA A 6 -29.03 -4.89 9.49
N GLY A 7 -28.51 -4.26 8.42
CA GLY A 7 -28.89 -2.89 8.05
C GLY A 7 -27.86 -1.79 8.25
N ARG A 8 -26.70 -1.84 7.57
CA ARG A 8 -25.83 -0.65 7.45
C ARG A 8 -25.44 -0.30 6.01
N CYS A 9 -26.33 -0.53 5.04
CA CYS A 9 -26.45 0.38 3.90
C CYS A 9 -27.28 1.57 4.40
N VAL A 10 -26.63 2.64 4.87
CA VAL A 10 -27.35 3.87 5.24
C VAL A 10 -27.99 4.42 3.95
N PRO A 11 -29.31 4.58 3.89
CA PRO A 11 -29.94 5.09 2.70
C PRO A 11 -29.47 6.52 2.51
N VAL A 12 -28.90 6.80 1.32
CA VAL A 12 -28.90 8.14 0.73
C VAL A 12 -30.36 8.51 0.46
N LEU A 13 -31.12 8.75 1.53
CA LEU A 13 -32.39 9.44 1.52
C LEU A 13 -31.97 10.91 1.66
N ALA A 14 -31.99 11.76 0.63
CA ALA A 14 -33.10 11.96 -0.27
C ALA A 14 -32.65 12.78 -1.49
N ILE A 15 -32.11 12.13 -2.53
CA ILE A 15 -32.15 12.71 -3.88
C ILE A 15 -32.61 11.63 -4.86
N LEU A 16 -33.93 11.44 -4.82
CA LEU A 16 -34.79 11.10 -5.94
C LEU A 16 -34.62 9.73 -6.61
N LEU A 17 -35.50 8.82 -6.19
CA LEU A 17 -36.17 7.78 -6.95
C LEU A 17 -35.83 7.65 -8.46
N MET A 18 -35.52 6.40 -8.82
CA MET A 18 -35.55 5.75 -10.13
C MET A 18 -34.26 5.84 -10.98
N LEU A 19 -33.45 4.77 -10.95
CA LEU A 19 -33.53 3.68 -11.95
C LEU A 19 -32.40 2.66 -11.70
N GLN A 20 -32.81 1.44 -11.29
CA GLN A 20 -32.12 0.16 -11.54
C GLN A 20 -30.91 -0.23 -10.66
N GLY A 21 -31.21 -0.89 -9.53
CA GLY A 21 -30.77 -2.28 -9.32
C GLY A 21 -29.29 -2.58 -9.05
N GLY A 22 -28.57 -1.71 -8.33
CA GLY A 22 -27.28 -2.08 -7.73
C GLY A 22 -27.27 -1.73 -6.25
N SER A 23 -26.92 -2.67 -5.38
CA SER A 23 -26.52 -2.32 -4.01
C SER A 23 -25.25 -1.49 -4.13
N ALA A 24 -25.36 -0.16 -4.12
CA ALA A 24 -24.20 0.70 -4.06
C ALA A 24 -23.61 0.55 -2.65
N CYS A 25 -22.48 -0.16 -2.54
CA CYS A 25 -21.61 -0.05 -1.38
C CYS A 25 -21.14 1.40 -1.35
N ALA A 26 -21.65 2.19 -0.39
CA ALA A 26 -21.11 3.52 -0.15
C ALA A 26 -19.68 3.35 0.38
N PHE A 27 -18.74 4.12 -0.15
CA PHE A 27 -17.37 4.12 0.34
C PHE A 27 -17.32 4.70 1.76
N GLU A 28 -16.95 3.90 2.75
CA GLU A 28 -16.89 4.31 4.16
C GLU A 28 -15.46 4.73 4.54
N PHE A 29 -15.29 6.01 4.90
CA PHE A 29 -14.03 6.58 5.42
C PHE A 29 -13.90 6.47 6.95
N ALA A 30 -14.86 5.84 7.62
CA ALA A 30 -14.86 5.74 9.08
C ALA A 30 -13.89 4.64 9.51
N ASP A 31 -12.71 5.03 9.97
CA ASP A 31 -11.67 4.09 10.39
C ASP A 31 -11.50 4.03 11.91
N PRO A 32 -12.16 3.09 12.61
CA PRO A 32 -11.98 2.86 14.04
C PRO A 32 -10.65 2.16 14.41
N ASP A 33 -9.82 1.81 13.42
CA ASP A 33 -8.65 0.96 13.61
C ASP A 33 -7.58 1.63 14.51
N PRO A 34 -6.99 0.92 15.49
CA PRO A 34 -5.91 1.48 16.29
C PRO A 34 -4.68 1.92 15.48
N TRP A 35 -3.99 2.93 16.01
CA TRP A 35 -2.66 3.35 15.52
C TRP A 35 -1.54 2.35 15.83
N HIS A 36 -1.79 1.44 16.76
CA HIS A 36 -0.81 0.49 17.28
C HIS A 36 -1.39 -0.91 17.15
N GLY A 37 -0.84 -1.69 16.23
CA GLY A 37 -1.33 -3.03 15.88
C GLY A 37 -0.28 -3.81 15.11
N SER A 38 -0.39 -5.15 15.12
CA SER A 38 0.51 -6.02 14.35
C SER A 38 0.32 -5.88 12.84
N ASP A 39 -0.90 -5.53 12.43
CA ASP A 39 -1.29 -5.18 11.06
C ASP A 39 -0.52 -3.95 10.56
N LYS A 40 -0.42 -2.86 11.34
CA LYS A 40 0.41 -1.68 11.01
C LYS A 40 1.88 -2.03 10.79
N VAL A 41 2.42 -2.96 11.58
CA VAL A 41 3.79 -3.47 11.41
C VAL A 41 3.92 -4.28 10.12
N ALA A 42 2.89 -5.05 9.75
CA ALA A 42 2.86 -5.78 8.48
C ALA A 42 2.85 -4.81 7.29
N HIS A 43 1.98 -3.80 7.30
CA HIS A 43 1.94 -2.73 6.30
C HIS A 43 3.30 -2.06 6.12
N PHE A 44 3.91 -1.61 7.22
CA PHE A 44 5.24 -1.01 7.19
C PHE A 44 6.30 -1.96 6.62
N SER A 45 6.39 -3.20 7.12
CA SER A 45 7.46 -4.13 6.75
C SER A 45 7.36 -4.61 5.31
N VAL A 46 6.15 -4.91 4.82
CA VAL A 46 5.91 -5.22 3.40
C VAL A 46 6.30 -4.02 2.54
N SER A 47 5.87 -2.82 2.94
CA SER A 47 6.17 -1.59 2.19
C SER A 47 7.65 -1.22 2.20
N VAL A 48 8.41 -1.55 3.26
CA VAL A 48 9.88 -1.46 3.26
C VAL A 48 10.49 -2.34 2.17
N ALA A 49 10.07 -3.60 2.09
CA ALA A 49 10.58 -4.52 1.06
C ALA A 49 10.23 -4.02 -0.35
N LEU A 50 8.98 -3.58 -0.56
CA LEU A 50 8.53 -3.03 -1.83
C LEU A 50 9.26 -1.74 -2.21
N GLY A 51 9.52 -0.85 -1.24
CA GLY A 51 10.26 0.39 -1.48
C GLY A 51 11.70 0.13 -1.93
N ALA A 52 12.38 -0.83 -1.30
CA ALA A 52 13.73 -1.24 -1.69
C ALA A 52 13.73 -1.88 -3.09
N GLY A 53 12.82 -2.82 -3.35
CA GLY A 53 12.71 -3.50 -4.65
C GLY A 53 12.26 -2.56 -5.78
N GLY A 54 11.29 -1.68 -5.54
CA GLY A 54 10.82 -0.69 -6.51
C GLY A 54 11.93 0.29 -6.90
N ARG A 55 12.77 0.69 -5.96
CA ARG A 55 13.94 1.55 -6.23
C ARG A 55 15.01 0.81 -7.05
N GLU A 56 15.16 -0.51 -6.87
CA GLU A 56 16.04 -1.32 -7.72
C GLU A 56 15.50 -1.41 -9.15
N VAL A 57 14.20 -1.68 -9.30
CA VAL A 57 13.52 -1.71 -10.61
C VAL A 57 13.64 -0.36 -11.32
N ALA A 58 13.60 0.74 -10.57
CA ALA A 58 13.72 2.09 -11.11
C ALA A 58 15.17 2.64 -11.15
N SER A 59 16.19 1.80 -10.93
CA SER A 59 17.59 2.22 -10.76
C SER A 59 18.14 3.07 -11.91
N ASP A 60 17.76 2.75 -13.15
CA ASP A 60 18.18 3.47 -14.37
C ASP A 60 17.37 4.74 -14.68
N SER A 61 16.42 5.11 -13.81
CA SER A 61 15.59 6.30 -14.01
C SER A 61 16.26 7.59 -13.51
N ALA A 62 15.70 8.74 -13.87
CA ALA A 62 16.13 10.02 -13.35
C ALA A 62 15.88 10.19 -11.83
N HIS A 63 14.91 9.46 -11.28
CA HIS A 63 14.45 9.60 -9.89
C HIS A 63 14.15 8.24 -9.24
N PRO A 64 15.16 7.37 -9.04
CA PRO A 64 14.98 5.99 -8.60
C PRO A 64 14.29 5.89 -7.23
N GLN A 65 14.55 6.83 -6.32
CA GLN A 65 13.91 6.87 -5.01
C GLN A 65 12.42 7.18 -5.12
N LEU A 66 12.05 8.21 -5.90
CA LEU A 66 10.66 8.61 -6.08
C LEU A 66 9.85 7.50 -6.75
N TYR A 67 10.37 6.93 -7.83
CA TYR A 67 9.69 5.84 -8.54
C TYR A 67 9.61 4.58 -7.69
N GLY A 68 10.64 4.27 -6.89
CA GLY A 68 10.57 3.17 -5.92
C GLY A 68 9.46 3.35 -4.89
N VAL A 69 9.29 4.56 -4.34
CA VAL A 69 8.20 4.88 -3.41
C VAL A 69 6.83 4.75 -4.10
N ILE A 70 6.67 5.30 -5.30
CA ILE A 70 5.40 5.22 -6.04
C ILE A 70 5.02 3.76 -6.31
N LEU A 71 5.97 2.96 -6.81
CA LEU A 71 5.73 1.54 -7.09
C LEU A 71 5.34 0.76 -5.83
N ALA A 72 5.92 1.11 -4.68
CA ALA A 72 5.66 0.45 -3.41
C ALA A 72 4.33 0.85 -2.74
N VAL A 73 3.85 2.08 -2.94
CA VAL A 73 2.59 2.57 -2.34
C VAL A 73 1.36 2.10 -3.10
N VAL A 74 1.46 1.84 -4.42
CA VAL A 74 0.33 1.44 -5.26
C VAL A 74 -0.44 0.22 -4.73
N PRO A 75 0.21 -0.88 -4.29
CA PRO A 75 -0.50 -2.02 -3.70
C PRO A 75 -1.30 -1.67 -2.43
N GLY A 76 -0.75 -0.82 -1.56
CA GLY A 76 -1.44 -0.37 -0.34
C GLY A 76 -2.68 0.47 -0.65
N VAL A 77 -2.55 1.43 -1.57
CA VAL A 77 -3.69 2.21 -2.08
C VAL A 77 -4.76 1.31 -2.70
N ALA A 78 -4.35 0.33 -3.50
CA ALA A 78 -5.30 -0.62 -4.09
C ALA A 78 -6.02 -1.44 -3.02
N LYS A 79 -5.31 -1.91 -1.97
CA LYS A 79 -5.93 -2.66 -0.87
C LYS A 79 -7.00 -1.82 -0.18
N GLU A 80 -6.65 -0.61 0.24
CA GLU A 80 -7.57 0.24 1.02
C GLU A 80 -8.78 0.69 0.20
N VAL A 81 -8.60 0.98 -1.10
CA VAL A 81 -9.72 1.25 -2.00
C VAL A 81 -10.66 0.03 -2.11
N LEU A 82 -10.09 -1.17 -2.21
CA LEU A 82 -10.87 -2.41 -2.24
C LEU A 82 -11.55 -2.70 -0.90
N ASP A 83 -10.96 -2.31 0.21
CA ASP A 83 -11.57 -2.47 1.53
C ASP A 83 -12.73 -1.49 1.72
N GLY A 84 -12.57 -0.23 1.32
CA GLY A 84 -13.64 0.78 1.40
C GLY A 84 -14.88 0.49 0.54
N ILE A 85 -14.81 -0.42 -0.44
CA ILE A 85 -15.98 -0.85 -1.24
C ILE A 85 -16.65 -2.13 -0.70
N ARG A 86 -16.06 -2.81 0.29
CA ARG A 86 -16.58 -4.05 0.84
C ARG A 86 -17.49 -3.77 2.03
N GLN A 87 -18.38 -4.71 2.34
CA GLN A 87 -19.34 -4.56 3.46
C GLN A 87 -18.77 -5.06 4.80
N ASP A 88 -17.69 -5.83 4.74
CA ASP A 88 -17.06 -6.51 5.87
C ASP A 88 -15.72 -5.88 6.28
N ASN A 89 -15.26 -4.86 5.55
CA ASN A 89 -14.03 -4.13 5.83
C ASN A 89 -14.21 -2.64 5.54
N ASP A 90 -13.38 -1.81 6.18
CA ASP A 90 -13.42 -0.35 6.05
C ASP A 90 -12.09 0.16 5.47
N PHE A 91 -12.11 1.33 4.84
CA PHE A 91 -10.89 2.00 4.40
C PHE A 91 -10.10 2.51 5.61
N SER A 92 -8.81 2.15 5.72
CA SER A 92 -7.89 2.66 6.73
C SER A 92 -6.86 3.62 6.14
N TYR A 93 -7.00 4.91 6.44
CA TYR A 93 -5.96 5.90 6.14
C TYR A 93 -4.68 5.68 6.96
N LYS A 94 -4.78 4.96 8.09
CA LYS A 94 -3.64 4.64 8.95
C LYS A 94 -2.76 3.60 8.25
N ASP A 95 -3.36 2.56 7.67
CA ASP A 95 -2.63 1.59 6.86
C ASP A 95 -1.90 2.25 5.70
N LEU A 96 -2.55 3.17 4.97
CA LEU A 96 -1.87 3.95 3.93
C LEU A 96 -0.67 4.75 4.44
N LEU A 97 -0.74 5.29 5.66
CA LEU A 97 0.38 6.03 6.23
C LEU A 97 1.55 5.09 6.56
N PHE A 98 1.28 3.91 7.13
CA PHE A 98 2.32 2.92 7.41
C PHE A 98 2.93 2.37 6.11
N ASP A 99 2.12 2.22 5.05
CA ASP A 99 2.61 1.86 3.72
C ASP A 99 3.51 2.95 3.14
N LEU A 100 3.10 4.22 3.20
CA LEU A 100 3.90 5.34 2.70
C LEU A 100 5.23 5.48 3.46
N VAL A 101 5.19 5.45 4.79
CA VAL A 101 6.41 5.56 5.63
C VAL A 101 7.32 4.36 5.43
N GLY A 102 6.77 3.15 5.27
CA GLY A 102 7.50 1.94 4.93
C GLY A 102 8.18 2.04 3.57
N ALA A 103 7.44 2.45 2.55
CA ALA A 103 7.93 2.63 1.18
C ALA A 103 9.09 3.62 1.10
N ILE A 104 8.97 4.78 1.76
CA ILE A 104 10.04 5.76 1.87
C ILE A 104 11.26 5.13 2.56
N SER A 105 11.05 4.51 3.71
CA SER A 105 12.14 3.86 4.47
C SER A 105 12.87 2.81 3.62
N GLY A 106 12.13 1.95 2.91
CA GLY A 106 12.66 0.95 2.00
C GLY A 106 13.48 1.52 0.85
N ALA A 107 12.95 2.55 0.16
CA ALA A 107 13.63 3.18 -0.96
C ALA A 107 14.97 3.84 -0.53
N TYR A 108 15.02 4.45 0.65
CA TYR A 108 16.26 5.04 1.20
C TYR A 108 17.23 3.97 1.74
N LEU A 109 16.74 2.95 2.45
CA LEU A 109 17.58 1.85 2.93
C LEU A 109 18.19 1.07 1.77
N GLY A 110 17.40 0.74 0.75
CA GLY A 110 17.87 0.12 -0.48
C GLY A 110 18.99 0.92 -1.13
N ASN A 111 18.86 2.26 -1.19
CA ASN A 111 19.93 3.14 -1.68
C ASN A 111 21.23 2.99 -0.88
N THR A 112 21.17 2.97 0.45
CA THR A 112 22.38 2.81 1.28
C THR A 112 23.00 1.44 1.15
N ILE A 113 22.19 0.38 1.05
CA ILE A 113 22.64 -1.00 0.88
C ILE A 113 23.33 -1.15 -0.47
N MET A 114 22.76 -0.61 -1.55
CA MET A 114 23.37 -0.65 -2.89
C MET A 114 24.66 0.14 -2.94
N LEU A 115 24.70 1.37 -2.40
CA LEU A 115 25.94 2.16 -2.36
C LEU A 115 27.06 1.46 -1.59
N ARG A 116 26.72 0.78 -0.50
CA ARG A 116 27.68 -0.02 0.28
C ARG A 116 28.11 -1.29 -0.47
N SER A 117 27.18 -1.95 -1.16
CA SER A 117 27.45 -3.10 -2.02
C SER A 117 28.43 -2.76 -3.15
N SER A 118 28.27 -1.58 -3.77
CA SER A 118 29.17 -1.09 -4.82
C SER A 118 30.59 -0.81 -4.31
N HIS A 119 30.75 -0.48 -3.03
CA HIS A 119 32.04 -0.31 -2.39
C HIS A 119 32.72 -1.65 -2.05
N ASP A 120 31.93 -2.65 -1.66
CA ASP A 120 32.42 -3.96 -1.20
C ASP A 120 32.47 -5.02 -2.33
N GLY A 121 32.08 -4.65 -3.56
CA GLY A 121 32.16 -5.50 -4.76
C GLY A 121 31.20 -6.72 -4.76
N GLN A 122 30.22 -6.76 -3.86
CA GLN A 122 29.28 -7.88 -3.72
C GLN A 122 27.83 -7.35 -3.76
N PRO A 123 26.99 -7.76 -4.73
CA PRO A 123 25.61 -7.33 -4.79
C PRO A 123 24.80 -7.96 -3.65
N VAL A 124 24.19 -7.15 -2.78
CA VAL A 124 23.43 -7.64 -1.61
C VAL A 124 22.03 -8.17 -1.98
N PHE A 125 21.47 -7.77 -3.13
CA PHE A 125 20.28 -8.39 -3.73
C PHE A 125 20.37 -8.34 -5.26
N GLY A 126 21.14 -9.26 -5.85
CA GLY A 126 21.21 -9.40 -7.30
C GLY A 126 20.31 -10.53 -7.80
N LEU A 127 19.24 -10.20 -8.52
CA LEU A 127 18.90 -10.99 -9.71
C LEU A 127 19.92 -10.56 -10.77
N GLN A 128 21.05 -11.27 -10.81
CA GLN A 128 22.08 -11.03 -11.81
C GLN A 128 21.51 -11.41 -13.19
N TYR A 129 20.94 -10.44 -13.90
CA TYR A 129 20.77 -10.57 -15.35
C TYR A 129 22.14 -10.36 -15.98
N GLY A 130 22.86 -11.47 -16.16
CA GLY A 130 24.07 -11.50 -16.96
C GLY A 130 23.75 -11.08 -18.39
N GLY A 131 24.23 -9.90 -18.79
CA GLY A 131 24.27 -9.48 -20.18
C GLY A 131 25.36 -10.24 -20.93
N GLN A 132 24.96 -10.95 -21.98
CA GLN A 132 25.81 -11.32 -23.11
C GLN A 132 24.96 -11.18 -24.37
N PHE A 133 25.05 -10.03 -25.05
CA PHE A 133 25.17 -9.92 -26.52
C PHE A 133 25.89 -8.61 -26.84
#